data_AF-A0A3N5MWI0-F1
#
_entry.id   AF-A0A3N5MWI0-F1
#
_cell.length_a   1.000
_cell.length_b   1.000
_cell.length_c   1.000
_cell.angle_alpha   90.00
_cell.angle_beta   90.00
_cell.angle_gamma   90.00
#
_symmetry.space_group_name_H-M   'P 1'
#
loop_
_entity.id
_entity.type
_entity.pdbx_description
1 polymer ?
#
loop_
_entity_poly.entity_id
_entity_poly.type
_entity_poly.pdbx_seq_one_letter_code
_entity_poly.pdbx_strand_id
1 'polypeptide(L)'
;MLAMDVVDTLRHNQDFVTRELDEPRREAALIDRLREIYRGQGITVPDTVLQEGVRALKESRFVYSPPQPGWRTTLAHLWVRRHRFGKTLLGGVAAVALAWAVYHFGIVGPERRRVEA
;
A
#
# COMPACT_ATOMS: atom_id res chain seq x y z
N MET A 1 -9.94 -12.95 -21.22
CA MET A 1 -9.16 -12.02 -20.38
C MET A 1 -9.40 -10.60 -20.88
N LEU A 2 -10.52 -9.95 -20.50
CA LEU A 2 -10.97 -8.69 -21.14
C LEU A 2 -11.51 -7.62 -20.16
N ALA A 3 -11.44 -7.86 -18.84
CA ALA A 3 -11.99 -6.92 -17.86
C ALA A 3 -10.98 -5.87 -17.35
N MET A 4 -9.69 -6.01 -17.67
CA MET A 4 -8.61 -5.18 -17.10
C MET A 4 -8.30 -3.93 -17.96
N ASP A 5 -8.41 -4.02 -19.28
CA ASP A 5 -7.92 -2.98 -20.22
C ASP A 5 -8.89 -1.77 -20.37
N VAL A 6 -10.18 -1.97 -20.07
CA VAL A 6 -11.21 -0.91 -20.16
C VAL A 6 -11.09 0.08 -19.00
N VAL A 7 -10.63 -0.38 -17.82
CA VAL A 7 -10.45 0.48 -16.65
C VAL A 7 -9.18 1.33 -16.79
N ASP A 8 -8.11 0.76 -17.38
CA ASP A 8 -6.85 1.46 -17.60
C ASP A 8 -6.96 2.55 -18.69
N THR A 9 -7.76 2.31 -19.73
CA THR A 9 -8.08 3.33 -20.73
C THR A 9 -8.95 4.46 -20.17
N LEU A 10 -9.84 4.18 -19.21
CA LEU A 10 -10.59 5.23 -18.49
C LEU A 10 -9.68 6.04 -17.55
N ARG A 11 -8.73 5.38 -16.89
CA ARG A 11 -7.76 6.02 -15.98
C ARG A 11 -6.81 6.97 -16.71
N HIS A 12 -6.41 6.67 -17.94
CA HIS A 12 -5.55 7.55 -18.75
C HIS A 12 -6.27 8.83 -19.22
N ASN A 13 -7.61 8.79 -19.34
CA ASN A 13 -8.41 9.86 -19.94
C ASN A 13 -9.17 10.73 -18.91
N GLN A 14 -9.12 10.39 -17.61
CA GLN A 14 -9.84 11.09 -16.53
C GLN A 14 -9.25 12.45 -16.16
N ASP A 15 -8.02 12.74 -16.57
CA ASP A 15 -7.38 14.04 -16.30
C ASP A 15 -8.03 15.21 -17.07
N PHE A 16 -8.87 14.94 -18.08
CA PHE A 16 -9.52 15.97 -18.91
C PHE A 16 -10.99 16.30 -18.56
N VAL A 17 -11.70 15.47 -17.78
CA VAL A 17 -13.16 15.65 -17.53
C VAL A 17 -13.45 16.25 -16.15
N THR A 18 -12.44 16.35 -15.29
CA THR A 18 -12.63 16.67 -13.87
C THR A 18 -12.68 18.18 -13.57
N ARG A 19 -12.42 19.06 -14.56
CA ARG A 19 -12.17 20.48 -14.28
C ARG A 19 -13.25 21.49 -14.72
N GLU A 20 -14.20 21.17 -15.61
CA GLU A 20 -15.02 22.23 -16.25
C GLU A 20 -16.55 22.05 -16.38
N LEU A 21 -17.23 21.08 -15.76
CA LEU A 21 -18.69 20.88 -16.00
C LEU A 21 -19.57 20.70 -14.75
N ASP A 22 -20.73 21.37 -14.77
CA ASP A 22 -21.82 21.25 -13.79
C ASP A 22 -22.24 19.78 -13.55
N GLU A 23 -22.46 19.44 -12.28
CA GLU A 23 -22.63 18.08 -11.76
C GLU A 23 -23.67 17.19 -12.50
N PRO A 24 -24.87 17.68 -12.89
CA PRO A 24 -25.83 16.85 -13.63
C PRO A 24 -25.48 16.65 -15.11
N ARG A 25 -24.77 17.59 -15.75
CA ARG A 25 -24.29 17.40 -17.14
C ARG A 25 -23.16 16.37 -17.20
N ARG A 26 -22.36 16.28 -16.13
CA ARG A 26 -21.27 15.29 -16.00
C ARG A 26 -21.78 13.86 -16.01
N GLU A 27 -22.89 13.57 -15.32
CA GLU A 27 -23.45 12.22 -15.22
C GLU A 27 -23.97 11.71 -16.57
N ALA A 28 -24.75 12.54 -17.28
CA ALA A 28 -25.27 12.20 -18.60
C ALA A 28 -24.14 11.95 -19.62
N ALA A 29 -23.13 12.83 -19.67
CA ALA A 29 -21.98 12.68 -20.56
C ALA A 29 -21.15 11.43 -20.25
N LEU A 30 -21.04 11.04 -18.97
CA LEU A 30 -20.34 9.82 -18.56
C LEU A 30 -21.07 8.56 -19.03
N ILE A 31 -22.41 8.53 -18.90
CA ILE A 31 -23.25 7.42 -19.34
C ILE A 31 -23.17 7.24 -20.85
N ASP A 32 -23.27 8.33 -21.63
CA ASP A 32 -23.20 8.28 -23.09
C ASP A 32 -21.85 7.72 -23.57
N ARG A 33 -20.75 8.12 -22.91
CA ARG A 33 -19.41 7.64 -23.25
C ARG A 33 -19.20 6.18 -22.87
N LEU A 34 -19.71 5.75 -21.71
CA LEU A 34 -19.72 4.34 -21.32
C LEU A 34 -20.53 3.49 -22.32
N ARG A 35 -21.69 3.99 -22.76
CA ARG A 35 -22.53 3.31 -23.77
C ARG A 35 -21.77 3.10 -25.08
N GLU A 36 -21.05 4.13 -25.55
CA GLU A 36 -20.26 4.03 -26.78
C GLU A 36 -19.12 3.01 -26.68
N ILE A 37 -18.41 2.98 -25.55
CA ILE A 37 -17.34 2.01 -25.30
C ILE A 37 -17.87 0.57 -25.31
N TYR A 38 -18.93 0.28 -24.57
CA TYR A 38 -19.49 -1.09 -24.50
C TYR A 38 -20.09 -1.51 -25.84
N ARG A 39 -20.73 -0.60 -26.57
CA ARG A 39 -21.25 -0.86 -27.91
C ARG A 39 -20.11 -1.16 -28.89
N GLY A 40 -18.97 -0.48 -28.80
CA GLY A 40 -17.77 -0.77 -29.57
C GLY A 40 -17.18 -2.17 -29.30
N GLN A 41 -17.49 -2.76 -28.14
CA GLN A 41 -17.10 -4.12 -27.75
C GLN A 41 -18.15 -5.17 -28.12
N GLY A 42 -19.24 -4.77 -28.79
CA GLY A 42 -20.35 -5.66 -29.14
C GLY A 42 -21.24 -6.05 -27.95
N ILE A 43 -21.12 -5.35 -26.82
CA ILE A 43 -21.88 -5.62 -25.59
C ILE A 43 -22.98 -4.56 -25.47
N THR A 44 -24.24 -4.99 -25.55
CA THR A 44 -25.38 -4.10 -25.32
C THR A 44 -25.68 -4.06 -23.82
N VAL A 45 -25.36 -2.94 -23.17
CA VAL A 45 -25.64 -2.71 -21.75
C VAL A 45 -26.88 -1.83 -21.59
N PRO A 46 -27.88 -2.23 -20.80
CA PRO A 46 -29.06 -1.39 -20.52
C PRO A 46 -28.68 -0.11 -19.78
N ASP A 47 -29.36 1.00 -20.10
CA ASP A 47 -29.12 2.31 -19.49
C ASP A 47 -29.31 2.32 -17.96
N THR A 48 -30.18 1.45 -17.43
CA THR A 48 -30.38 1.29 -15.98
C THR A 48 -29.11 0.79 -15.28
N VAL A 49 -28.39 -0.14 -15.89
CA VAL A 49 -27.13 -0.70 -15.36
C VAL A 49 -26.02 0.34 -15.42
N LEU A 50 -25.98 1.15 -16.47
CA LEU A 50 -25.02 2.25 -16.59
C LEU A 50 -25.27 3.32 -15.51
N GLN A 51 -26.52 3.71 -15.29
CA GLN A 51 -26.89 4.66 -14.23
C GLN A 51 -26.56 4.12 -12.83
N GLU A 52 -26.81 2.83 -12.58
CA GLU A 52 -26.47 2.18 -11.31
C GLU A 52 -24.95 2.13 -11.09
N GLY A 53 -24.17 1.87 -12.14
CA GLY A 53 -22.71 1.92 -12.12
C GLY A 53 -22.15 3.31 -11.81
N VAL A 54 -22.71 4.38 -12.40
CA VAL A 54 -22.29 5.75 -12.11
C VAL A 54 -22.65 6.17 -10.68
N ARG A 55 -23.82 5.74 -10.19
CA ARG A 55 -24.23 5.93 -8.79
C ARG A 55 -23.29 5.21 -7.83
N ALA A 56 -22.93 3.96 -8.12
CA ALA A 56 -21.98 3.18 -7.33
C ALA A 56 -20.56 3.77 -7.34
N LEU A 57 -20.14 4.38 -8.46
CA LEU A 57 -18.88 5.12 -8.54
C LEU A 57 -18.88 6.36 -7.63
N LYS A 58 -20.00 7.10 -7.57
CA LYS A 58 -20.19 8.23 -6.65
C LYS A 58 -20.13 7.80 -5.19
N GLU A 59 -20.63 6.62 -4.87
CA GLU A 59 -20.56 6.02 -3.53
C GLU A 59 -19.14 5.59 -3.11
N SER A 60 -18.09 5.81 -3.94
CA SER A 60 -16.69 5.57 -3.60
C SER A 60 -16.37 4.14 -3.15
N ARG A 61 -17.20 3.17 -3.54
CA ARG A 61 -17.10 1.77 -3.11
C ARG A 61 -15.81 1.06 -3.56
N PHE A 62 -15.06 1.69 -4.46
CA PHE A 62 -13.77 1.21 -4.99
C PHE A 62 -12.55 1.89 -4.38
N VAL A 63 -12.71 2.79 -3.41
CA VAL A 63 -11.59 3.47 -2.75
C VAL A 63 -11.18 2.69 -1.51
N TYR A 64 -9.94 2.20 -1.49
CA TYR A 64 -9.34 1.62 -0.29
C TYR A 64 -9.23 2.71 0.78
N SER A 65 -9.97 2.57 1.88
CA SER A 65 -9.77 3.38 3.07
C SER A 65 -8.70 2.69 3.94
N PRO A 66 -7.48 3.26 4.06
CA PRO A 66 -6.45 2.66 4.88
C PRO A 66 -6.89 2.59 6.35
N PRO A 67 -6.45 1.58 7.11
CA PRO A 67 -6.73 1.51 8.54
C PRO A 67 -6.15 2.75 9.23
N GLN A 68 -6.93 3.32 10.15
CA GLN A 68 -6.51 4.52 10.86
C GLN A 68 -5.15 4.29 11.57
N PRO A 69 -4.26 5.30 11.56
CA PRO A 69 -3.00 5.20 12.28
C PRO A 69 -3.28 5.06 13.78
N GLY A 70 -2.82 3.96 14.37
CA GLY A 70 -3.06 3.64 15.77
C GLY A 70 -2.07 2.61 16.29
N TRP A 71 -2.04 2.40 17.59
CA TRP A 71 -1.05 1.52 18.25
C TRP A 71 -1.06 0.09 17.69
N ARG A 72 -2.25 -0.45 17.37
CA ARG A 72 -2.43 -1.76 16.73
C ARG A 72 -1.80 -1.81 15.34
N THR A 73 -2.07 -0.78 14.51
CA THR A 73 -1.53 -0.65 13.15
C THR A 73 0.00 -0.53 13.18
N THR A 74 0.55 0.20 14.17
CA THR A 74 1.99 0.35 14.35
C THR A 74 2.66 -0.96 14.75
N LEU A 75 2.09 -1.71 15.71
CA LEU A 75 2.60 -3.03 16.08
C LEU A 75 2.52 -4.03 14.92
N ALA A 76 1.44 -4.01 14.14
CA ALA A 76 1.31 -4.84 12.95
C ALA A 76 2.40 -4.50 11.91
N HIS A 77 2.63 -3.22 11.64
CA HIS A 77 3.69 -2.78 10.74
C HIS A 77 5.08 -3.17 11.25
N LEU A 78 5.32 -3.07 12.56
CA LEU A 78 6.58 -3.49 13.19
C LEU A 78 6.81 -4.99 13.03
N TRP A 79 5.77 -5.81 13.25
CA TRP A 79 5.83 -7.27 13.08
C TRP A 79 6.04 -7.69 11.63
N VAL A 80 5.41 -7.02 10.66
CA VAL A 80 5.63 -7.28 9.23
C VAL A 80 7.07 -6.96 8.86
N ARG A 81 7.62 -5.86 9.37
CA ARG A 81 9.01 -5.44 9.13
C ARG A 81 10.05 -6.19 9.96
N ARG A 82 9.66 -7.21 10.76
CA ARG A 82 10.55 -7.96 11.67
C ARG A 82 11.81 -8.50 11.00
N HIS A 83 11.75 -8.93 9.74
CA HIS A 83 12.92 -9.46 9.04
C HIS A 83 13.97 -8.38 8.71
N ARG A 84 13.54 -7.13 8.52
CA ARG A 84 14.44 -6.01 8.26
C ARG A 84 15.16 -5.58 9.53
N PHE A 85 14.43 -5.50 10.65
CA PHE A 85 14.98 -5.10 11.95
C PHE A 85 15.71 -6.24 12.68
N GLY A 86 15.34 -7.49 12.44
CA GLY A 86 15.97 -8.64 13.09
C GLY A 86 17.46 -8.77 12.76
N LYS A 87 17.85 -8.50 11.51
CA LYS A 87 19.27 -8.54 11.10
C LYS A 87 20.10 -7.45 11.77
N THR A 88 19.58 -6.22 11.83
CA THR A 88 20.27 -5.10 12.48
C THR A 88 20.33 -5.29 13.99
N LEU A 89 19.27 -5.80 14.61
CA LEU A 89 19.22 -6.10 16.04
C LEU A 89 20.23 -7.19 16.40
N LEU A 90 20.26 -8.29 15.63
CA LEU A 90 21.17 -9.40 15.84
C LEU A 90 22.63 -8.97 15.66
N GLY A 91 22.93 -8.15 14.66
CA GLY A 91 24.25 -7.55 14.48
C GLY A 91 24.66 -6.66 15.65
N GLY A 92 23.75 -5.83 16.16
CA GLY A 92 23.99 -5.00 17.35
C GLY A 92 24.26 -5.83 18.60
N VAL A 93 23.45 -6.87 18.86
CA VAL A 93 23.64 -7.79 19.99
C VAL A 93 24.99 -8.52 19.87
N ALA A 94 25.35 -8.98 18.68
CA ALA A 94 26.64 -9.64 18.44
C ALA A 94 27.82 -8.68 18.69
N ALA A 95 27.73 -7.41 18.28
CA ALA A 95 28.76 -6.41 18.52
C ALA A 95 28.94 -6.13 20.02
N VAL A 96 27.84 -6.00 20.78
CA VAL A 96 27.89 -5.82 22.24
C VAL A 96 28.50 -7.04 22.92
N ALA A 97 28.10 -8.24 22.52
CA ALA A 97 28.65 -9.48 23.07
C ALA A 97 30.16 -9.60 22.80
N LEU A 98 30.61 -9.22 21.60
CA LEU A 98 32.04 -9.17 21.25
C LEU A 98 32.79 -8.15 22.09
N ALA A 99 32.27 -6.93 22.23
CA ALA A 99 32.88 -5.91 23.07
C ALA A 99 33.01 -6.36 24.53
N TRP A 100 31.97 -7.02 25.06
CA TRP A 100 31.99 -7.58 26.41
C TRP A 100 33.00 -8.71 26.56
N ALA A 101 33.09 -9.61 25.57
CA ALA A 101 34.09 -10.67 25.56
C ALA A 101 35.52 -10.11 25.52
N VAL A 102 35.80 -9.12 24.68
CA VAL A 102 37.10 -8.45 24.59
C VAL A 102 37.45 -7.79 25.92
N TYR A 103 36.51 -7.08 26.54
CA TYR A 103 36.73 -6.47 27.87
C TYR A 103 37.05 -7.53 28.93
N HIS A 104 36.24 -8.58 29.01
CA HIS A 104 36.38 -9.60 30.04
C HIS A 104 37.67 -10.44 29.88
N PHE A 105 37.98 -10.91 28.68
CA PHE A 105 39.14 -11.78 28.45
C PHE A 105 40.44 -10.99 28.22
N GLY A 106 40.37 -9.81 27.61
CA GLY A 106 41.54 -9.00 27.28
C GLY A 106 42.02 -8.10 28.41
N ILE A 107 41.11 -7.58 29.25
CA ILE A 107 41.46 -6.61 30.32
C ILE A 107 41.36 -7.24 31.70
N VAL A 108 40.26 -7.94 32.02
CA VAL A 108 40.02 -8.49 33.37
C VAL A 108 40.70 -9.85 33.60
N GLY A 109 40.75 -10.70 32.58
CA GLY A 109 41.43 -12.01 32.62
C GLY A 109 42.93 -11.98 32.97
N PRO A 110 43.76 -11.07 32.42
CA PRO A 110 45.18 -11.04 32.72
C PRO A 110 45.52 -10.57 34.14
N GLU A 111 44.64 -9.80 34.83
CA GLU A 111 44.90 -9.40 36.22
C GLU A 111 44.78 -10.60 37.18
N ARG A 112 43.84 -11.51 36.94
CA ARG A 112 43.68 -12.70 37.80
C ARG A 112 44.87 -13.65 37.75
N ARG A 113 45.53 -13.77 36.59
CA ARG A 113 46.73 -14.62 36.45
C ARG A 113 48.00 -14.05 37.09
N ARG A 114 48.05 -12.74 37.38
CA ARG A 114 49.19 -12.10 38.06
C ARG A 114 49.09 -12.14 39.58
N VAL A 115 47.90 -12.39 40.12
CA VAL A 115 47.68 -12.48 41.58
C VAL A 115 47.92 -13.90 42.11
N GLU A 116 47.84 -14.93 41.25
CA GLU A 116 48.08 -16.33 41.59
C GLU A 116 49.52 -16.83 41.34
N ALA A 117 50.42 -16.01 40.79
CA ALA A 117 51.83 -16.35 40.51
C ALA A 117 52.79 -15.57 41.42
#